data_AF-A0A2V5UWV6-F1
#
_entry.id   AF-A0A2V5UWV6-F1
#
_cell.length_a   1.000
_cell.length_b   1.000
_cell.length_c   1.000
_cell.angle_alpha   90.00
_cell.angle_beta   90.00
_cell.angle_gamma   90.00
#
_symmetry.space_group_name_H-M   'P 1'
#
loop_
_entity.id
_entity.type
_entity.pdbx_description
1 polymer ?
#
loop_
_entity_poly.entity_id
_entity_poly.type
_entity_poly.pdbx_seq_one_letter_code
_entity_poly.pdbx_strand_id
1 'polypeptide(L)'
;MKQRAWFQATCPDPAFRNGQQAVKDAKAACSISEWRDEDTLDTLAAAYAETGDFASATRYAAQALTIKDIPPLDAKRIQHHLTLFQQNRPIRL
;
A
#
# COMPACT_ATOMS: atom_id res chain seq x y z
N MET A 1 0.44 -7.50 -11.23
CA MET A 1 -0.51 -7.55 -10.09
C MET A 1 -0.46 -6.27 -9.27
N LYS A 2 0.71 -5.87 -8.77
CA LYS A 2 0.95 -4.61 -8.03
C LYS A 2 0.36 -3.35 -8.69
N GLN A 3 0.65 -3.08 -9.98
CA GLN A 3 0.17 -1.86 -10.65
C GLN A 3 -1.36 -1.73 -10.69
N ARG A 4 -2.07 -2.85 -10.93
CA ARG A 4 -3.54 -2.88 -10.89
C ARG A 4 -4.06 -2.67 -9.47
N ALA A 5 -3.43 -3.31 -8.47
CA ALA A 5 -3.78 -3.12 -7.07
C ALA A 5 -3.62 -1.66 -6.64
N TRP A 6 -2.51 -1.02 -7.01
CA TRP A 6 -2.27 0.39 -6.75
C TRP A 6 -3.37 1.27 -7.35
N PHE A 7 -3.66 1.09 -8.65
CA PHE A 7 -4.72 1.85 -9.33
C PHE A 7 -6.08 1.67 -8.64
N GLN A 8 -6.48 0.44 -8.34
CA GLN A 8 -7.76 0.14 -7.67
C GLN A 8 -7.84 0.64 -6.22
N ALA A 9 -6.70 0.91 -5.58
CA ALA A 9 -6.63 1.47 -4.23
C ALA A 9 -6.65 3.00 -4.21
N THR A 10 -6.00 3.66 -5.16
CA THR A 10 -5.73 5.10 -5.09
C THR A 10 -6.48 5.95 -6.12
N CYS A 11 -7.23 5.35 -7.05
CA CYS A 11 -7.93 6.09 -8.11
C CYS A 11 -8.87 7.16 -7.52
N PRO A 12 -8.82 8.42 -8.01
CA PRO A 12 -9.69 9.48 -7.50
C PRO A 12 -11.17 9.20 -7.82
N ASP A 13 -11.42 8.57 -8.97
CA ASP A 13 -12.76 8.20 -9.41
C ASP A 13 -13.24 6.92 -8.67
N PRO A 14 -14.33 7.02 -7.87
CA PRO A 14 -14.88 5.87 -7.14
C PRO A 14 -15.29 4.70 -8.05
N ALA A 15 -15.62 4.92 -9.32
CA ALA A 15 -16.07 3.88 -10.23
C ALA A 15 -14.99 2.82 -10.50
N PHE A 16 -13.72 3.19 -10.35
CA PHE A 16 -12.57 2.30 -10.58
C PHE A 16 -11.95 1.77 -9.29
N ARG A 17 -12.42 2.24 -8.13
CA ARG A 17 -11.92 1.76 -6.85
C ARG A 17 -12.52 0.41 -6.50
N ASN A 18 -11.64 -0.50 -6.07
CA ASN A 18 -12.05 -1.80 -5.57
C ASN A 18 -11.01 -2.26 -4.54
N GLY A 19 -11.12 -1.73 -3.32
CA GLY A 19 -10.18 -2.03 -2.24
C GLY A 19 -10.07 -3.53 -1.94
N GLN A 20 -11.16 -4.29 -2.04
CA GLN A 20 -11.13 -5.74 -1.79
C GLN A 20 -10.31 -6.49 -2.85
N GLN A 21 -10.49 -6.15 -4.13
CA GLN A 21 -9.68 -6.72 -5.20
C GLN A 21 -8.22 -6.25 -5.12
N ALA A 22 -8.00 -4.97 -4.79
CA ALA A 22 -6.67 -4.42 -4.59
C ALA A 22 -5.91 -5.16 -3.48
N VAL A 23 -6.56 -5.47 -2.35
CA VAL A 23 -5.94 -6.24 -1.26
C VAL A 23 -5.57 -7.65 -1.73
N LYS A 24 -6.44 -8.33 -2.47
CA LYS A 24 -6.14 -9.68 -3.01
C LYS A 24 -4.92 -9.65 -3.93
N ASP A 25 -4.91 -8.72 -4.88
CA ASP A 25 -3.83 -8.58 -5.86
C ASP A 25 -2.50 -8.16 -5.21
N ALA A 26 -2.56 -7.24 -4.24
CA ALA A 26 -1.38 -6.79 -3.50
C ALA A 26 -0.81 -7.91 -2.61
N LYS A 27 -1.65 -8.69 -1.92
CA LYS A 27 -1.20 -9.85 -1.15
C LYS A 27 -0.54 -10.91 -2.02
N ALA A 28 -1.09 -11.17 -3.20
CA ALA A 28 -0.48 -12.09 -4.17
C ALA A 28 0.90 -11.57 -4.61
N ALA A 29 1.01 -10.26 -4.88
CA ALA A 29 2.30 -9.64 -5.21
C ALA A 29 3.31 -9.73 -4.07
N CYS A 30 2.90 -9.47 -2.81
CA CYS A 30 3.75 -9.65 -1.63
C CYS A 30 4.18 -11.11 -1.46
N SER A 31 3.32 -12.07 -1.77
CA SER A 31 3.66 -13.50 -1.66
C SER A 31 4.74 -13.90 -2.68
N ILE A 32 4.66 -13.36 -3.90
CA ILE A 32 5.67 -13.58 -4.96
C ILE A 32 7.01 -12.94 -4.59
N SER A 33 7.00 -11.76 -3.95
CA SER A 33 8.21 -11.09 -3.48
C SER A 33 8.72 -11.61 -2.14
N GLU A 34 8.15 -12.70 -1.62
CA GLU A 34 8.44 -13.25 -0.29
C GLU A 34 8.34 -12.20 0.84
N TRP A 35 7.48 -11.20 0.68
CA TRP A 35 7.30 -10.08 1.62
C TRP A 35 8.57 -9.24 1.85
N ARG A 36 9.47 -9.21 0.85
CA ARG A 36 10.78 -8.53 0.93
C ARG A 36 10.92 -7.34 -0.02
N ASP A 37 9.84 -6.94 -0.66
CA ASP A 37 9.81 -5.79 -1.57
C ASP A 37 8.94 -4.70 -0.95
N GLU A 38 9.57 -3.57 -0.61
CA GLU A 38 8.95 -2.41 0.03
C GLU A 38 7.74 -1.90 -0.75
N ASP A 39 7.82 -2.08 -2.05
CA ASP A 39 7.01 -1.40 -3.02
C ASP A 39 5.65 -2.13 -3.18
N THR A 40 5.68 -3.46 -3.15
CA THR A 40 4.50 -4.32 -2.99
C THR A 40 3.87 -4.20 -1.60
N LEU A 41 4.68 -4.05 -0.54
CA LEU A 41 4.18 -3.82 0.82
C LEU A 41 3.45 -2.48 0.95
N ASP A 42 3.98 -1.40 0.37
CA ASP A 42 3.31 -0.10 0.33
C ASP A 42 2.02 -0.14 -0.49
N THR A 43 2.02 -0.89 -1.60
CA THR A 43 0.81 -1.12 -2.39
C THR A 43 -0.26 -1.87 -1.57
N LEU A 44 0.16 -2.86 -0.77
CA LEU A 44 -0.74 -3.57 0.13
C LEU A 44 -1.29 -2.64 1.22
N ALA A 45 -0.46 -1.76 1.77
CA ALA A 45 -0.87 -0.76 2.74
C ALA A 45 -1.94 0.19 2.17
N ALA A 46 -1.72 0.71 0.95
CA ALA A 46 -2.68 1.55 0.24
C ALA A 46 -4.02 0.82 0.00
N ALA A 47 -3.97 -0.45 -0.39
CA ALA A 47 -5.17 -1.26 -0.60
C ALA A 47 -5.98 -1.46 0.70
N TYR A 48 -5.29 -1.68 1.82
CA TYR A 48 -5.96 -1.79 3.12
C TYR A 48 -6.58 -0.47 3.58
N ALA A 49 -5.88 0.65 3.38
CA ALA A 49 -6.42 1.98 3.66
C ALA A 49 -7.69 2.26 2.84
N GLU A 50 -7.74 1.81 1.57
CA GLU A 50 -8.94 1.94 0.75
C GLU A 50 -10.14 1.17 1.32
N THR A 51 -9.91 0.04 1.97
CA THR A 51 -10.96 -0.73 2.64
C THR A 51 -11.36 -0.17 4.01
N GLY A 52 -10.70 0.88 4.49
CA GLY A 52 -10.89 1.45 5.84
C GLY A 52 -10.13 0.71 6.94
N ASP A 53 -9.37 -0.34 6.62
CA ASP A 53 -8.50 -1.05 7.57
C ASP A 53 -7.15 -0.32 7.71
N PHE A 54 -7.19 0.83 8.38
CA PHE A 54 -6.00 1.66 8.62
C PHE A 54 -5.00 1.01 9.58
N ALA A 55 -5.43 0.06 10.42
CA ALA A 55 -4.55 -0.70 11.28
C ALA A 55 -3.62 -1.58 10.45
N SER A 56 -4.17 -2.35 9.51
CA SER A 56 -3.38 -3.11 8.53
C SER A 56 -2.54 -2.18 7.65
N ALA A 57 -3.11 -1.06 7.17
CA ALA A 57 -2.37 -0.11 6.33
C ALA A 57 -1.10 0.41 7.02
N THR A 58 -1.23 0.85 8.27
CA THR A 58 -0.11 1.33 9.10
C THR A 58 0.91 0.22 9.32
N ARG A 59 0.47 -1.01 9.62
CA ARG A 59 1.35 -2.16 9.84
C ARG A 59 2.22 -2.45 8.63
N TYR A 60 1.63 -2.51 7.44
CA TYR A 60 2.35 -2.88 6.22
C TYR A 60 3.23 -1.75 5.68
N ALA A 61 2.81 -0.49 5.80
CA ALA A 61 3.67 0.65 5.48
C ALA A 61 4.89 0.73 6.42
N ALA A 62 4.71 0.47 7.72
CA ALA A 62 5.82 0.38 8.66
C ALA A 62 6.75 -0.79 8.32
N GLN A 63 6.21 -1.96 7.96
CA GLN A 63 7.01 -3.10 7.51
C GLN A 63 7.82 -2.78 6.25
N ALA A 64 7.25 -2.06 5.28
CA ALA A 64 7.96 -1.64 4.07
C ALA A 64 9.21 -0.80 4.40
N LEU A 65 9.15 0.05 5.42
CA LEU A 65 10.29 0.85 5.89
C LEU A 65 11.37 0.04 6.61
N THR A 66 11.11 -1.24 6.94
CA THR A 66 12.12 -2.15 7.52
C THR A 66 12.92 -2.92 6.47
N ILE A 67 12.55 -2.81 5.19
CA ILE A 67 13.28 -3.45 4.09
C ILE A 67 14.69 -2.83 3.99
N LYS A 68 15.69 -3.70 3.90
CA LYS A 68 17.08 -3.30 3.79
C LYS A 68 17.34 -2.69 2.41
N ASP A 69 18.23 -1.69 2.37
CA ASP A 69 18.69 -1.06 1.13
C ASP A 69 17.56 -0.38 0.31
N ILE A 70 16.48 0.01 0.99
CA ILE A 70 15.38 0.78 0.39
C ILE A 70 15.90 2.10 -0.21
N PRO A 71 15.55 2.43 -1.45
CA PRO A 71 15.94 3.71 -2.04
C PRO A 71 15.41 4.90 -1.23
N PRO A 72 16.18 5.98 -1.01
CA PRO A 72 15.76 7.10 -0.19
C PRO A 72 14.47 7.79 -0.65
N LEU A 73 14.18 7.76 -1.96
CA LEU A 73 12.92 8.29 -2.51
C LEU A 73 11.73 7.43 -2.10
N ASP A 74 11.86 6.11 -2.16
CA ASP A 74 10.80 5.18 -1.77
C ASP A 74 10.55 5.21 -0.28
N ALA A 75 11.61 5.25 0.54
CA ALA A 75 11.47 5.43 1.99
C ALA A 75 10.70 6.72 2.33
N LYS A 76 11.00 7.84 1.66
CA LYS A 76 10.28 9.12 1.86
C LYS A 76 8.81 9.02 1.46
N ARG A 77 8.51 8.41 0.32
CA ARG A 77 7.14 8.20 -0.16
C ARG A 77 6.34 7.32 0.81
N ILE A 78 6.90 6.19 1.22
CA ILE A 78 6.26 5.26 2.16
C ILE A 78 6.05 5.92 3.53
N GLN A 79 7.00 6.72 4.02
CA GLN A 79 6.84 7.49 5.25
C GLN A 79 5.70 8.51 5.16
N HIS A 80 5.52 9.13 3.99
CA HIS A 80 4.39 10.01 3.75
C HIS A 80 3.06 9.24 3.80
N HIS A 81 2.97 8.08 3.13
CA HIS A 81 1.78 7.22 3.17
C HIS A 81 1.44 6.75 4.59
N LEU A 82 2.44 6.28 5.34
CA LEU A 82 2.29 5.90 6.74
C LEU A 82 1.67 7.02 7.58
N THR A 83 2.11 8.26 7.35
CA THR A 83 1.56 9.43 8.06
C THR A 83 0.08 9.66 7.71
N LEU A 84 -0.32 9.47 6.45
CA LEU A 84 -1.72 9.55 6.04
C LEU A 84 -2.55 8.46 6.72
N PHE A 85 -2.06 7.22 6.74
CA PHE A 85 -2.76 6.08 7.34
C PHE A 85 -2.95 6.23 8.85
N GLN A 86 -1.95 6.75 9.56
CA GLN A 86 -2.06 7.08 10.99
C GLN A 86 -3.14 8.13 11.28
N GLN A 87 -3.50 8.95 10.29
CA GLN A 87 -4.57 9.93 10.36
C GLN A 87 -5.90 9.39 9.83
N ASN A 88 -6.00 8.08 9.58
CA ASN A 88 -7.14 7.42 8.94
C ASN A 88 -7.50 8.04 7.57
N ARG A 89 -6.49 8.48 6.81
CA ARG A 89 -6.65 9.04 5.47
C ARG A 89 -6.10 8.08 4.43
N PRO A 90 -6.90 7.68 3.42
CA PRO A 90 -6.40 6.84 2.33
C PRO A 90 -5.62 7.69 1.33
N ILE A 91 -4.85 7.03 0.45
CA ILE A 91 -4.16 7.72 -0.65
C ILE A 91 -5.17 7.97 -1.77
N ARG A 92 -5.14 9.17 -2.32
CA ARG A 92 -5.87 9.57 -3.53
C ARG A 92 -4.87 10.27 -4.45
N LEU A 93 -4.76 9.80 -5.68
CA LEU A 93 -3.92 10.42 -6.72
C LEU A 93 -4.73 11.32 -7.64
#